data_AF-A0A7X8BVL8-F1
#
_entry.id   AF-A0A7X8BVL8-F1
#
_cell.length_a   1.000
_cell.length_b   1.000
_cell.length_c   1.000
_cell.angle_alpha   90.00
_cell.angle_beta   90.00
_cell.angle_gamma   90.00
#
_symmetry.space_group_name_H-M   'P 1'
#
loop_
_entity.id
_entity.type
_entity.pdbx_description
1 polymer ?
#
loop_
_entity_poly.entity_id
_entity_poly.type
_entity_poly.pdbx_seq_one_letter_code
_entity_poly.pdbx_strand_id
1 'polypeptide(L)'
;MSDLLVDIHLAEAGTEHLPVSADSFDIYNHDLYFAILKKHGVSREKFVKSMNYYIEHPVLMEKVYEDVTSKLEVISNEKYD
;
A
#
# COMPACT_ATOMS: atom_id res chain seq x y z
N MET A 1 6.17 5.72 6.12
CA MET A 1 5.89 5.33 4.72
C MET A 1 5.58 3.85 4.65
N SER A 2 6.40 3.00 5.23
CA SER A 2 6.17 1.55 5.30
C SER A 2 4.77 1.16 5.80
N ASP A 3 4.28 1.70 6.92
CA ASP A 3 2.93 1.36 7.43
C ASP A 3 1.80 1.68 6.45
N LEU A 4 1.94 2.77 5.69
CA LEU A 4 0.99 3.17 4.66
C LEU A 4 1.02 2.19 3.49
N LEU A 5 2.22 1.77 3.06
CA LEU A 5 2.38 0.78 1.98
C LEU A 5 1.92 -0.61 2.40
N VAL A 6 2.11 -1.00 3.66
CA VAL A 6 1.56 -2.24 4.22
C VAL A 6 0.04 -2.25 4.11
N ASP A 7 -0.63 -1.17 4.56
CA ASP A 7 -2.08 -1.07 4.44
C ASP A 7 -2.57 -1.10 2.97
N ILE A 8 -1.84 -0.44 2.05
CA ILE A 8 -2.14 -0.49 0.60
C ILE A 8 -2.08 -1.93 0.10
N HIS A 9 -0.96 -2.64 0.33
CA HIS A 9 -0.77 -3.99 -0.19
C HIS A 9 -1.74 -5.01 0.43
N LEU A 10 -2.07 -4.87 1.72
CA LEU A 10 -3.10 -5.71 2.35
C LEU A 10 -4.48 -5.48 1.73
N ALA A 11 -4.81 -4.23 1.43
CA ALA A 11 -6.07 -3.89 0.83
C ALA A 11 -6.14 -4.37 -0.63
N GLU A 12 -5.07 -4.21 -1.42
CA GLU A 12 -4.95 -4.76 -2.78
C GLU A 12 -5.12 -6.28 -2.79
N ALA A 13 -4.39 -7.01 -1.93
CA ALA A 13 -4.50 -8.46 -1.79
C ALA A 13 -5.91 -8.93 -1.40
N GLY A 14 -6.64 -8.13 -0.60
CA GLY A 14 -8.04 -8.40 -0.27
C GLY A 14 -9.01 -8.23 -1.45
N THR A 15 -8.59 -7.52 -2.50
CA THR A 15 -9.45 -7.07 -3.61
C THR A 15 -9.19 -7.81 -4.91
N GLU A 16 -8.00 -8.38 -5.07
CA GLU A 16 -7.69 -9.36 -6.13
C GLU A 16 -8.63 -10.58 -6.12
N HIS A 17 -9.32 -10.83 -5.00
CA HIS A 17 -10.30 -11.90 -4.86
C HIS A 17 -11.76 -11.47 -5.13
N LEU A 18 -11.99 -10.20 -5.46
CA LEU A 18 -13.32 -9.69 -5.78
C LEU A 18 -13.56 -9.77 -7.31
N PRO A 19 -14.71 -10.30 -7.78
CA PRO A 19 -15.07 -10.26 -9.19
C PRO A 19 -15.52 -8.84 -9.58
N VAL A 20 -14.55 -7.93 -9.75
CA VAL A 20 -14.78 -6.53 -10.11
C VAL A 20 -14.45 -6.33 -11.58
N SER A 21 -15.38 -5.78 -12.37
CA SER A 21 -15.13 -5.40 -13.76
C SER A 21 -14.03 -4.32 -13.85
N ALA A 22 -13.27 -4.27 -14.95
CA ALA A 22 -12.14 -3.34 -15.11
C ALA A 22 -12.49 -1.86 -14.80
N ASP A 23 -13.64 -1.36 -15.27
CA ASP A 23 -14.08 0.02 -14.99
C ASP A 23 -14.37 0.26 -13.50
N SER A 24 -14.82 -0.77 -12.79
CA SER A 24 -15.09 -0.73 -11.36
C SER A 24 -13.80 -0.92 -10.55
N PHE A 25 -12.77 -1.55 -11.11
CA PHE A 25 -11.46 -1.74 -10.50
C PHE A 25 -10.71 -0.41 -10.35
N ASP A 26 -10.76 0.45 -11.37
CA ASP A 26 -10.11 1.78 -11.31
C ASP A 26 -10.77 2.71 -10.28
N ILE A 27 -12.10 2.70 -10.18
CA ILE A 27 -12.85 3.47 -9.17
C ILE A 27 -12.58 2.91 -7.76
N TYR A 28 -12.62 1.58 -7.62
CA TYR A 28 -12.40 0.93 -6.33
C TYR A 28 -10.99 1.17 -5.81
N ASN A 29 -9.97 1.10 -6.67
CA ASN A 29 -8.59 1.44 -6.32
C ASN A 29 -8.46 2.91 -5.92
N HIS A 30 -9.20 3.82 -6.56
CA HIS A 30 -9.22 5.23 -6.15
C HIS A 30 -9.76 5.40 -4.72
N ASP A 31 -10.91 4.78 -4.40
CA ASP A 31 -11.55 4.89 -3.09
C ASP A 31 -10.74 4.18 -1.98
N LEU A 32 -10.14 3.03 -2.30
CA LEU A 32 -9.26 2.27 -1.41
C LEU A 32 -8.03 3.09 -1.04
N TYR A 33 -7.32 3.62 -2.05
CA TYR A 33 -6.15 4.45 -1.82
C TYR A 33 -6.55 5.72 -1.05
N PHE A 34 -7.67 6.37 -1.40
CA PHE A 34 -8.15 7.54 -0.66
C PHE A 34 -8.42 7.24 0.82
N ALA A 35 -9.09 6.13 1.13
CA ALA A 35 -9.40 5.74 2.50
C ALA A 35 -8.13 5.47 3.32
N ILE A 36 -7.15 4.77 2.74
CA ILE A 36 -5.88 4.45 3.40
C ILE A 36 -5.04 5.71 3.60
N LEU A 37 -4.90 6.54 2.57
CA LEU A 37 -4.20 7.82 2.67
C LEU A 37 -4.81 8.71 3.76
N LYS A 38 -6.15 8.75 3.85
CA LYS A 38 -6.87 9.46 4.91
C LYS A 38 -6.60 8.87 6.30
N LYS A 39 -6.60 7.54 6.46
CA LYS A 39 -6.25 6.84 7.72
C LYS A 39 -4.86 7.25 8.21
N HIS A 40 -3.90 7.41 7.30
CA HIS A 40 -2.53 7.81 7.61
C HIS A 40 -2.31 9.32 7.69
N GLY A 41 -3.33 10.15 7.46
CA GLY A 41 -3.20 11.61 7.44
C GLY A 41 -2.28 12.12 6.32
N VAL A 42 -2.20 11.40 5.20
CA VAL A 42 -1.35 11.71 4.05
C VAL A 42 -2.21 12.20 2.90
N SER A 43 -1.92 13.39 2.37
CA SER A 43 -2.53 13.87 1.12
C SER A 43 -1.99 13.09 -0.09
N ARG A 44 -2.78 12.96 -1.16
CA ARG A 44 -2.33 12.33 -2.41
C ARG A 44 -1.07 12.95 -2.98
N GLU A 45 -0.94 14.28 -2.94
CA GLU A 45 0.21 15.01 -3.46
C GLU A 45 1.48 14.66 -2.68
N LYS A 46 1.38 14.59 -1.35
CA LYS A 46 2.48 14.17 -0.47
C LYS A 46 2.88 12.71 -0.75
N PHE A 47 1.91 11.81 -0.92
CA PHE A 47 2.18 10.43 -1.27
C PHE A 47 2.94 10.31 -2.60
N VAL A 48 2.42 10.93 -3.67
CA VAL A 48 3.08 10.93 -5.00
C VAL A 48 4.47 11.53 -4.92
N LYS A 49 4.64 12.67 -4.23
CA LYS A 49 5.96 13.30 -4.03
C LYS A 49 6.93 12.37 -3.31
N SER A 50 6.48 11.69 -2.26
CA SER A 50 7.31 10.72 -1.54
C SER A 50 7.68 9.51 -2.41
N MET A 51 6.73 8.97 -3.18
CA MET A 51 7.02 7.85 -4.08
C MET A 51 8.04 8.22 -5.17
N ASN A 52 7.89 9.40 -5.79
CA ASN A 52 8.87 9.91 -6.76
C ASN A 52 10.26 10.06 -6.12
N TYR A 53 10.33 10.60 -4.90
CA TYR A 53 11.59 10.69 -4.17
C TYR A 53 12.22 9.31 -3.95
N TYR A 54 11.47 8.31 -3.49
CA TYR A 54 12.02 6.98 -3.26
C TYR A 54 12.43 6.26 -4.56
N ILE A 55 11.71 6.46 -5.66
CA ILE A 55 12.09 5.91 -6.99
C ILE A 55 13.47 6.42 -7.42
N GLU A 56 13.76 7.70 -7.16
CA GLU A 56 15.07 8.31 -7.45
C GLU A 56 16.17 7.89 -6.46
N HIS A 57 15.80 7.28 -5.32
CA HIS A 57 16.71 6.90 -4.25
C HIS A 57 16.56 5.40 -3.90
N PRO A 58 17.02 4.48 -4.77
CA PRO A 58 16.75 3.05 -4.66
C PRO A 58 17.20 2.44 -3.33
N VAL A 59 18.32 2.89 -2.75
CA VAL A 59 18.80 2.41 -1.42
C VAL A 59 17.85 2.79 -0.29
N LEU A 60 17.17 3.95 -0.38
CA LEU A 60 16.16 4.33 0.60
C LEU A 60 14.85 3.57 0.36
N MET A 61 14.50 3.33 -0.90
CA MET A 61 13.34 2.51 -1.27
C MET A 61 13.48 1.08 -0.75
N GLU A 62 14.65 0.46 -0.93
CA GLU A 62 14.96 -0.88 -0.44
C GLU A 62 14.70 -1.00 1.07
N LYS A 63 15.23 -0.07 1.87
CA LYS A 63 14.98 -0.03 3.33
C LYS A 63 13.51 0.10 3.69
N VAL A 64 12.73 0.88 2.92
CA VAL A 64 11.28 0.97 3.14
C VAL A 64 10.62 -0.37 2.84
N TYR A 65 11.02 -1.05 1.77
CA TYR A 65 10.45 -2.34 1.39
C TYR A 65 10.92 -3.51 2.26
N GLU A 66 12.10 -3.45 2.87
CA GLU A 66 12.52 -4.39 3.92
C GLU A 66 11.54 -4.34 5.11
N ASP A 67 11.20 -3.14 5.59
CA ASP A 67 10.23 -2.95 6.68
C ASP A 67 8.81 -3.37 6.27
N VAL A 68 8.38 -3.07 5.03
CA VAL A 68 7.08 -3.52 4.50
C VAL A 68 7.00 -5.04 4.46
N THR A 69 8.02 -5.70 3.87
CA THR A 69 8.06 -7.16 3.74
C THR A 69 8.05 -7.82 5.11
N SER A 70 8.89 -7.35 6.04
CA SER A 70 8.94 -7.89 7.40
C SER A 70 7.59 -7.80 8.10
N LYS A 71 6.88 -6.68 7.98
CA LYS A 71 5.54 -6.52 8.58
C LYS A 71 4.49 -7.44 7.94
N LEU A 72 4.52 -7.58 6.61
CA LEU A 72 3.60 -8.47 5.90
C LEU A 72 3.84 -9.95 6.27
N GLU A 73 5.10 -10.37 6.45
CA GLU A 73 5.42 -11.72 6.92
C GLU A 73 4.86 -12.00 8.32
N VAL A 74 5.02 -11.05 9.25
CA VAL A 74 4.44 -11.16 10.60
C VAL A 74 2.92 -11.29 10.53
N ILE A 75 2.24 -10.41 9.80
CA ILE A 75 0.77 -10.43 9.65
C ILE A 75 0.29 -11.73 8.99
N SER A 76 1.02 -12.20 7.97
CA SER A 76 0.72 -13.48 7.31
C SER A 76 0.81 -14.64 8.31
N ASN A 77 1.90 -14.73 9.07
CA ASN A 77 2.10 -15.82 10.04
C ASN A 77 1.10 -15.78 11.20
N GLU A 78 0.79 -14.60 11.74
CA GLU A 78 -0.25 -14.44 12.79
C GLU A 78 -1.65 -14.90 12.34
N LYS A 79 -1.93 -14.89 11.04
CA LYS A 79 -3.23 -15.32 10.50
C LYS A 79 -3.40 -16.84 10.39
N TYR A 80 -2.31 -17.60 10.54
CA TYR A 80 -2.30 -19.07 10.43
C TYR A 80 -2.04 -19.80 11.77
N ASP A 81 -1.91 -19.07 12.88
CA ASP A 81 -1.87 -19.59 14.26
C ASP A 81 -3.26 -19.49 14.95
#